data_AF-A0A536CST3-F1
#
_entry.id   AF-A0A536CST3-F1
#
_cell.length_a   1.000
_cell.length_b   1.000
_cell.length_c   1.000
_cell.angle_alpha   90.00
_cell.angle_beta   90.00
_cell.angle_gamma   90.00
#
_symmetry.space_group_name_H-M   'P 1'
#
loop_
_entity.id
_entity.type
_entity.pdbx_description
1 polymer ?
#
loop_
_entity_poly.entity_id
_entity_poly.type
_entity_poly.pdbx_seq_one_letter_code
_entity_poly.pdbx_strand_id
1 'polypeptide(L)'
;REQRELERRERAYRGLRPSPDARDKIVILVDDGLATGSTMRAAVAALKQQHPARVVVAVPVASPETCQDLRGEADEVVCLVTPEPFYSVGLWYQDFSQTTDEEVRVLLETATRPEPAHAAA
;
A
#
# COMPACT_ATOMS: atom_id res chain seq x y z
N ARG A 1 -1.03 5.60 -23.22
CA ARG A 1 -0.31 6.74 -22.58
C ARG A 1 -0.05 6.42 -21.12
N GLU A 2 -1.08 6.00 -20.38
CA GLU A 2 -0.99 5.55 -18.98
C GLU A 2 0.04 4.43 -18.75
N GLN A 3 0.05 3.39 -19.59
CA GLN A 3 1.04 2.30 -19.46
C GLN A 3 2.50 2.79 -19.48
N ARG A 4 2.82 3.77 -20.33
CA ARG A 4 4.16 4.34 -20.42
C ARG A 4 4.53 5.14 -19.18
N GLU A 5 3.54 5.79 -18.56
CA GLU A 5 3.73 6.52 -17.30
C GLU A 5 3.93 5.54 -16.13
N LEU A 6 3.20 4.43 -16.10
CA LEU A 6 3.41 3.36 -15.13
C LEU A 6 4.82 2.78 -15.25
N GLU A 7 5.26 2.43 -16.47
CA GLU A 7 6.63 1.94 -16.71
C GLU A 7 7.70 2.96 -16.32
N ARG A 8 7.47 4.26 -16.59
CA ARG A 8 8.37 5.34 -16.17
C ARG A 8 8.49 5.39 -14.65
N ARG A 9 7.36 5.37 -13.93
CA ARG A 9 7.32 5.39 -12.46
C ARG A 9 7.93 4.14 -11.85
N GLU A 10 7.64 2.98 -12.42
CA GLU A 10 8.24 1.72 -11.98
C GLU A 10 9.77 1.77 -12.07
N ARG A 11 10.32 2.22 -13.20
CA ARG A 11 11.77 2.42 -13.35
C ARG A 11 12.31 3.49 -12.40
N ALA A 12 11.58 4.58 -12.21
CA ALA A 12 11.96 5.66 -11.32
C ALA A 12 12.01 5.24 -9.84
N TYR A 13 11.09 4.38 -9.40
CA TYR A 13 10.96 3.97 -8.01
C TYR A 13 11.76 2.72 -7.72
N ARG A 14 11.69 1.70 -8.58
CA ARG A 14 12.34 0.41 -8.36
C ARG A 14 13.78 0.41 -8.89
N GLY A 15 14.08 1.23 -9.89
CA GLY A 15 15.38 1.20 -10.58
C GLY A 15 15.60 -0.15 -11.25
N LEU A 16 16.74 -0.77 -10.98
CA LEU A 16 17.08 -2.13 -11.43
C LEU A 16 16.75 -3.22 -10.39
N ARG A 17 16.10 -2.86 -9.27
CA ARG A 17 15.81 -3.83 -8.21
C ARG A 17 14.75 -4.82 -8.70
N PRO A 18 14.90 -6.12 -8.41
CA PRO A 18 13.88 -7.10 -8.74
C PRO A 18 12.61 -6.82 -7.94
N SER A 19 11.48 -7.33 -8.43
CA SER A 19 10.26 -7.32 -7.62
C SER A 19 10.41 -8.16 -6.37
N PRO A 20 9.90 -7.70 -5.21
CA PRO A 20 9.86 -8.53 -4.02
C PRO A 20 9.15 -9.84 -4.33
N ASP A 21 9.76 -10.94 -3.92
CA ASP A 21 9.10 -12.25 -3.97
C ASP A 21 8.05 -12.32 -2.84
N ALA A 22 6.79 -12.43 -3.21
CA ALA A 22 5.66 -12.54 -2.29
C ALA A 22 5.25 -13.98 -1.96
N ARG A 23 5.82 -14.98 -2.64
CA ARG A 23 5.41 -16.39 -2.48
C ARG A 23 5.61 -16.86 -1.04
N ASP A 24 4.61 -17.55 -0.50
CA ASP A 24 4.60 -18.11 0.86
C ASP A 24 4.87 -17.08 1.98
N LYS A 25 4.78 -15.77 1.68
CA LYS A 25 4.96 -14.69 2.66
C LYS A 25 3.62 -14.07 3.06
N ILE A 26 3.61 -13.47 4.24
CA ILE A 26 2.56 -12.56 4.66
C ILE A 26 2.89 -11.18 4.07
N VAL A 27 2.01 -10.65 3.22
CA VAL A 27 2.15 -9.35 2.59
C VAL A 27 1.16 -8.38 3.22
N ILE A 28 1.66 -7.23 3.67
CA ILE A 28 0.82 -6.14 4.20
C ILE A 28 0.80 -5.03 3.15
N LEU A 29 -0.37 -4.79 2.57
CA LEU A 29 -0.64 -3.65 1.70
C LEU A 29 -1.10 -2.47 2.57
N VAL A 30 -0.40 -1.34 2.46
CA VAL A 30 -0.67 -0.13 3.23
C VAL A 30 -0.96 1.03 2.28
N ASP A 31 -1.94 1.86 2.64
CA ASP A 31 -2.26 3.12 1.97
C ASP A 31 -2.71 4.17 3.01
N ASP A 32 -2.79 5.43 2.62
CA ASP A 32 -3.22 6.54 3.50
C ASP A 32 -4.72 6.50 3.83
N GLY A 33 -5.53 5.92 2.95
CA GLY A 33 -6.92 5.64 3.20
C GLY A 33 -7.65 5.10 1.99
N LEU A 34 -8.89 4.69 2.18
CA LEU A 34 -9.68 4.05 1.11
C LEU A 34 -11.02 4.74 0.93
N ALA A 35 -11.12 5.52 -0.14
CA ALA A 35 -12.40 6.10 -0.56
C ALA A 35 -13.27 5.04 -1.26
N THR A 36 -12.80 4.49 -2.39
CA THR A 36 -13.51 3.49 -3.20
C THR A 36 -12.85 2.11 -3.20
N GLY A 37 -11.59 2.03 -2.75
CA GLY A 37 -10.79 0.81 -2.68
C GLY A 37 -10.35 0.20 -4.01
N SER A 38 -10.64 0.81 -5.16
CA SER A 38 -10.39 0.19 -6.47
C SER A 38 -8.92 -0.15 -6.74
N THR A 39 -8.00 0.77 -6.41
CA THR A 39 -6.55 0.55 -6.53
C THR A 39 -6.09 -0.58 -5.61
N MET A 40 -6.60 -0.60 -4.37
CA MET A 40 -6.27 -1.63 -3.39
C MET A 40 -6.74 -3.01 -3.84
N ARG A 41 -7.97 -3.13 -4.38
CA ARG A 41 -8.49 -4.38 -4.97
C ARG A 41 -7.60 -4.91 -6.08
N ALA A 42 -7.19 -4.03 -7.00
CA ALA A 42 -6.28 -4.41 -8.08
C ALA A 42 -4.92 -4.93 -7.54
N ALA A 43 -4.38 -4.28 -6.49
CA ALA A 43 -3.14 -4.70 -5.85
C ALA A 43 -3.29 -6.07 -5.16
N VAL A 44 -4.38 -6.30 -4.43
CA VAL A 44 -4.71 -7.60 -3.81
C VAL A 44 -4.81 -8.70 -4.88
N ALA A 45 -5.55 -8.45 -5.96
CA ALA A 45 -5.72 -9.41 -7.05
C ALA A 45 -4.40 -9.75 -7.75
N ALA A 46 -3.51 -8.75 -7.95
CA ALA A 46 -2.19 -8.97 -8.52
C ALA A 46 -1.27 -9.77 -7.58
N LEU A 47 -1.33 -9.50 -6.27
CA LEU A 47 -0.54 -10.26 -5.28
C LEU A 47 -1.00 -11.70 -5.14
N LYS A 48 -2.32 -11.97 -5.17
CA LYS A 48 -2.84 -13.33 -5.08
C LYS A 48 -2.32 -14.26 -6.18
N GLN A 49 -2.00 -13.72 -7.36
CA GLN A 49 -1.38 -14.48 -8.46
C GLN A 49 0.06 -14.95 -8.13
N GLN A 50 0.71 -14.37 -7.13
CA GLN A 50 2.04 -14.76 -6.69
C GLN A 50 2.03 -15.85 -5.60
N HIS A 51 0.85 -16.29 -5.17
CA HIS A 51 0.65 -17.28 -4.10
C HIS A 51 1.31 -16.89 -2.76
N PRO A 52 0.97 -15.73 -2.18
CA PRO A 52 1.39 -15.39 -0.82
C PRO A 52 0.72 -16.30 0.19
N ALA A 53 1.32 -16.45 1.37
CA ALA A 53 0.69 -17.14 2.49
C ALA A 53 -0.52 -16.36 3.03
N ARG A 54 -0.47 -15.02 2.96
CA ARG A 54 -1.54 -14.12 3.39
C ARG A 54 -1.41 -12.72 2.80
N VAL A 55 -2.52 -12.08 2.47
CA VAL A 55 -2.60 -10.66 2.08
C VAL A 55 -3.44 -9.90 3.10
N VAL A 56 -2.81 -8.97 3.81
CA VAL A 56 -3.44 -8.07 4.78
C VAL A 56 -3.52 -6.68 4.15
N VAL A 57 -4.69 -6.05 4.19
CA VAL A 57 -4.84 -4.62 3.88
C VAL A 57 -4.87 -3.86 5.19
N ALA A 58 -4.06 -2.81 5.32
CA ALA A 58 -3.99 -1.99 6.52
C ALA A 58 -4.03 -0.50 6.17
N VAL A 59 -5.05 0.23 6.63
CA VAL A 59 -5.21 1.67 6.34
C VAL A 59 -5.69 2.45 7.56
N PRO A 60 -5.31 3.74 7.70
CA PRO A 60 -5.80 4.58 8.79
C PRO A 60 -7.30 4.86 8.71
N VAL A 61 -7.82 5.21 7.53
CA VAL A 61 -9.23 5.62 7.36
C VAL A 61 -9.83 5.03 6.08
N ALA A 62 -11.09 4.63 6.14
CA ALA A 62 -11.82 4.14 4.96
C ALA A 62 -13.33 4.33 5.10
N SER A 63 -14.07 4.31 3.99
CA SER A 63 -15.53 4.18 4.07
C SER A 63 -15.92 2.79 4.61
N PRO A 64 -16.99 2.69 5.44
CA PRO A 64 -17.46 1.39 5.93
C PRO A 64 -17.73 0.37 4.82
N GLU A 65 -18.34 0.83 3.72
CA GLU A 65 -18.63 0.03 2.52
C GLU A 65 -17.35 -0.53 1.90
N THR A 66 -16.33 0.30 1.68
CA THR A 66 -15.06 -0.16 1.10
C THR A 66 -14.35 -1.17 1.99
N CYS A 67 -14.38 -1.00 3.32
CA CYS A 67 -13.86 -2.01 4.23
C CYS A 67 -14.62 -3.33 4.13
N GLN A 68 -15.94 -3.29 3.99
CA GLN A 68 -16.76 -4.49 3.86
C GLN A 68 -16.45 -5.23 2.56
N ASP A 69 -16.38 -4.53 1.44
CA ASP A 69 -16.07 -5.12 0.13
C ASP A 69 -14.68 -5.78 0.14
N LEU A 70 -13.67 -5.09 0.66
CA LEU A 70 -12.29 -5.61 0.70
C LEU A 70 -12.12 -6.83 1.61
N ARG A 71 -12.98 -7.03 2.62
CA ARG A 71 -12.96 -8.27 3.43
C ARG A 71 -13.37 -9.50 2.62
N GLY A 72 -14.07 -9.32 1.50
CA GLY A 72 -14.34 -10.40 0.55
C GLY A 72 -13.14 -10.74 -0.35
N GLU A 73 -12.12 -9.87 -0.40
CA GLU A 73 -11.02 -9.98 -1.36
C GLU A 73 -9.65 -10.20 -0.70
N ALA A 74 -9.38 -9.61 0.46
CA ALA A 74 -8.15 -9.79 1.23
C ALA A 74 -8.37 -10.82 2.37
N ASP A 75 -7.29 -11.40 2.90
CA ASP A 75 -7.39 -12.35 4.03
C ASP A 75 -7.63 -11.63 5.37
N GLU A 76 -7.26 -10.35 5.44
CA GLU A 76 -7.57 -9.47 6.56
C GLU A 76 -7.62 -8.01 6.10
N VAL A 77 -8.52 -7.23 6.72
CA VAL A 77 -8.61 -5.78 6.54
C VAL A 77 -8.55 -5.12 7.91
N VAL A 78 -7.48 -4.38 8.15
CA VAL A 78 -7.26 -3.57 9.34
C VAL A 78 -7.52 -2.11 8.98
N CYS A 79 -8.53 -1.50 9.60
CA CYS A 79 -8.83 -0.08 9.44
C CYS A 79 -8.98 0.56 10.82
N LEU A 80 -8.26 1.66 11.07
CA LEU A 80 -8.30 2.31 12.39
C LEU A 80 -9.62 3.02 12.63
N VAL A 81 -10.14 3.72 11.62
CA VAL A 81 -11.43 4.43 11.70
C VAL A 81 -12.25 4.31 10.42
N THR A 82 -13.55 4.05 10.57
CA THR A 82 -14.50 3.97 9.45
C THR A 82 -15.63 4.98 9.66
N PRO A 83 -15.42 6.26 9.32
CA PRO A 83 -16.40 7.31 9.60
C PRO A 83 -17.66 7.18 8.75
N GLU A 84 -18.77 7.65 9.33
CA GLU A 84 -20.06 7.72 8.65
C GLU A 84 -20.73 9.07 8.99
N PRO A 85 -20.97 9.95 8.00
CA PRO A 85 -20.63 9.80 6.58
C PRO A 85 -19.13 9.90 6.30
N PHE A 86 -18.64 9.13 5.31
CA PHE A 86 -17.30 9.27 4.75
C PHE A 86 -17.32 10.24 3.55
N TYR A 87 -16.43 11.23 3.53
CA TYR A 87 -16.33 12.20 2.44
C TYR A 87 -15.05 12.02 1.61
N SER A 88 -13.89 12.11 2.25
CA SER A 88 -12.59 11.93 1.59
C SER A 88 -11.52 11.57 2.61
N VAL A 89 -10.42 10.96 2.14
CA VAL A 89 -9.27 10.59 2.97
C VAL A 89 -8.61 11.84 3.56
N GLY A 90 -8.39 12.87 2.74
CA GLY A 90 -7.64 14.07 3.15
C GLY A 90 -8.23 14.87 4.31
N LEU A 91 -9.53 14.72 4.61
CA LEU A 91 -10.14 15.38 5.79
C LEU A 91 -9.68 14.79 7.13
N TRP A 92 -9.03 13.62 7.11
CA TRP A 92 -8.52 12.92 8.29
C TRP A 92 -7.06 13.25 8.59
N TYR A 93 -6.45 14.11 7.76
CA TYR A 93 -5.06 14.50 7.87
C TYR A 93 -4.97 16.01 8.05
N GLN A 94 -4.21 16.44 9.05
CA GLN A 94 -3.90 17.87 9.25
C GLN A 94 -3.04 18.41 8.08
N ASP A 95 -2.15 17.58 7.56
CA ASP A 95 -1.35 17.84 6.37
C ASP A 95 -1.59 16.69 5.39
N PHE A 96 -2.20 17.02 4.24
CA PHE A 96 -2.45 16.09 3.14
C PHE A 96 -1.76 16.59 1.85
N SER A 97 -0.57 17.17 2.01
CA SER A 97 0.28 17.55 0.89
C SER A 97 0.67 16.34 0.05
N GLN A 98 0.80 16.56 -1.26
CA GLN A 98 1.10 15.49 -2.19
C GLN A 98 2.54 15.02 -2.02
N THR A 99 2.73 13.73 -1.76
CA THR A 99 4.05 13.08 -1.79
C THR A 99 4.63 13.11 -3.19
N THR A 100 5.85 13.61 -3.31
CA THR A 100 6.58 13.76 -4.57
C THR A 100 7.30 12.46 -4.98
N ASP A 101 7.54 12.30 -6.29
CA ASP A 101 8.34 11.18 -6.82
C ASP A 101 9.74 11.11 -6.16
N GLU A 102 10.32 12.25 -5.78
CA GLU A 102 11.65 12.33 -5.16
C GLU A 102 11.63 11.81 -3.71
N GLU A 103 10.64 12.20 -2.92
CA GLU A 103 10.47 11.67 -1.55
C GLU A 103 10.30 10.14 -1.56
N VAL A 104 9.50 9.62 -2.49
CA VAL A 104 9.33 8.17 -2.67
C VAL A 104 10.67 7.49 -2.95
N ARG A 105 11.51 8.06 -3.83
CA ARG A 105 12.83 7.49 -4.14
C ARG A 105 13.74 7.45 -2.91
N VAL A 106 13.86 8.57 -2.20
CA VAL A 106 14.70 8.68 -1.01
C VAL A 106 14.28 7.68 0.07
N LEU A 107 12.96 7.53 0.28
CA LEU A 107 12.42 6.55 1.24
C LEU A 107 12.74 5.12 0.83
N LEU A 108 12.55 4.77 -0.45
CA LEU A 108 12.83 3.43 -0.96
C LEU A 108 14.32 3.09 -0.95
N GLU A 109 15.21 4.06 -1.13
CA GLU A 109 16.66 3.84 -0.98
C GLU A 109 17.01 3.61 0.49
N THR A 110 16.48 4.43 1.38
CA THR A 110 16.71 4.34 2.83
C THR A 110 16.24 2.99 3.39
N ALA A 111 15.04 2.54 3.02
CA ALA A 111 14.47 1.27 3.47
C ALA A 111 15.27 0.04 3.02
N THR A 112 16.07 0.15 1.96
CA THR A 112 16.94 -0.95 1.49
C THR A 112 18.31 -0.97 2.14
N ARG A 113 18.67 0.05 2.93
CA ARG A 113 19.90 0.01 3.72
C ARG A 113 19.68 -0.97 4.87
N PRO A 114 20.61 -1.90 5.13
CA PRO A 114 20.52 -2.72 6.33
C PRO A 114 20.48 -1.79 7.53
N GLU A 115 19.48 -1.98 8.41
CA GLU A 115 19.52 -1.33 9.71
C GLU A 115 20.85 -1.72 10.40
N PRO A 116 21.54 -0.79 11.07
CA PRO A 116 22.55 -1.20 12.03
C PRO A 116 21.87 -2.16 12.99
N ALA A 117 22.41 -3.39 13.09
CA ALA A 117 21.83 -4.46 13.89
C ALA A 117 21.35 -3.86 15.22
N HIS A 118 20.03 -3.93 15.46
CA HIS A 118 19.46 -3.58 16.75
C HIS A 118 20.24 -4.41 17.77
N ALA A 119 21.13 -3.76 18.53
CA ALA A 119 21.85 -4.41 19.61
C ALA A 119 20.78 -4.93 20.56
N ALA A 120 20.59 -6.24 20.58
CA ALA A 120 19.66 -6.89 21.48
C ALA A 120 20.03 -6.46 22.91
N ALA A 121 19.13 -5.71 23.53
CA ALA A 121 19.12 -5.47 24.96
C ALA A 121 18.43 -6.64 25.67
#